data_AF-A0A2N9BKW4-F1
#
_entry.id   AF-A0A2N9BKW4-F1
#
_cell.length_a   1.000
_cell.length_b   1.000
_cell.length_c   1.000
_cell.angle_alpha   90.00
_cell.angle_beta   90.00
_cell.angle_gamma   90.00
#
_symmetry.space_group_name_H-M   'P 1'
#
loop_
_entity.id
_entity.type
_entity.pdbx_description
1 polymer ?
#
loop_
_entity_poly.entity_id
_entity_poly.type
_entity_poly.pdbx_seq_one_letter_code
_entity_poly.pdbx_strand_id
1 'polypeptide(L)'
;MSPRTRLWLVAVGGAGVAALLVAACLGLPAFGGDRHPYGDRAVEASLAHRTANTIASVNFDQRAFDTLGELTILFAAVLGCVVLLRQTRDEHRARPEPADVAPPVRRYALLVLPVALLTGLYVVAHGQLSPGGGFQGGVVAATALHLLYLGADYRALERVRPVGRYEVGDGVAVCAYLVTGVAALLGGAAFLANTLLPHGTFNTLSSGGTVPLLNAAVGMEVACAVVVLLARFLDQAVEIEEESGT
;
A
#
# COMPACT_ATOMS: atom_id res chain seq x y z
N MET A 1 27.36 -13.82 -23.13
CA MET A 1 26.39 -13.59 -24.24
C MET A 1 26.78 -12.33 -25.00
N SER A 2 26.71 -12.32 -26.33
CA SER A 2 27.02 -11.09 -27.09
C SER A 2 25.92 -10.02 -26.90
N PRO A 3 26.24 -8.72 -27.01
CA PRO A 3 25.22 -7.65 -26.97
C PRO A 3 24.09 -7.86 -27.98
N ARG A 4 24.42 -8.38 -29.17
CA ARG A 4 23.43 -8.72 -30.21
C ARG A 4 22.50 -9.86 -29.78
N THR A 5 23.04 -10.89 -29.13
CA THR A 5 22.24 -12.01 -28.60
C THR A 5 21.29 -11.54 -27.51
N ARG A 6 21.73 -10.63 -26.62
CA ARG A 6 20.86 -10.02 -25.60
C ARG A 6 19.73 -9.22 -26.23
N LEU A 7 20.03 -8.41 -27.24
CA LEU A 7 19.04 -7.61 -27.95
C LEU A 7 17.99 -8.50 -28.64
N TRP A 8 18.44 -9.55 -29.34
CA TRP A 8 17.53 -10.52 -29.97
C TRP A 8 16.66 -11.25 -28.96
N LEU A 9 17.22 -11.66 -27.81
CA LEU A 9 16.46 -12.33 -26.76
C LEU A 9 15.37 -11.40 -26.19
N VAL A 10 15.70 -10.14 -25.92
CA VAL A 10 14.72 -9.14 -25.46
C VAL A 10 13.67 -8.86 -26.54
N ALA A 11 14.07 -8.70 -27.80
CA ALA A 11 13.15 -8.40 -28.89
C ALA A 11 12.18 -9.55 -29.14
N VAL A 12 12.67 -10.79 -29.23
CA VAL A 12 11.84 -11.97 -29.46
C VAL A 12 10.95 -12.26 -28.24
N GLY A 13 11.51 -12.19 -27.04
CA GLY A 13 10.74 -12.37 -25.80
C GLY A 13 9.65 -11.30 -25.65
N GLY A 14 10.01 -10.03 -25.88
CA GLY A 14 9.08 -8.91 -25.84
C GLY A 14 7.98 -9.01 -26.91
N ALA A 15 8.33 -9.40 -28.14
CA ALA A 15 7.35 -9.64 -29.20
C ALA A 15 6.41 -10.82 -28.85
N GLY A 16 6.94 -11.88 -28.26
CA GLY A 16 6.14 -13.01 -27.79
C GLY A 16 5.15 -12.61 -26.70
N VAL A 17 5.59 -11.88 -25.68
CA VAL A 17 4.72 -11.34 -24.62
C VAL A 17 3.66 -10.40 -25.20
N ALA A 18 4.06 -9.49 -26.09
CA ALA A 18 3.14 -8.56 -26.75
C ALA A 18 2.08 -9.31 -27.56
N ALA A 19 2.46 -10.34 -28.33
CA ALA A 19 1.54 -11.16 -29.10
C ALA A 19 0.53 -11.89 -28.20
N LEU A 20 0.98 -12.44 -27.06
CA LEU A 20 0.11 -13.08 -26.08
C LEU A 20 -0.87 -12.08 -25.44
N LEU A 21 -0.41 -10.88 -25.09
CA LEU A 21 -1.28 -9.84 -24.53
C LEU A 21 -2.30 -9.36 -25.54
N VAL A 22 -1.90 -9.13 -26.80
CA VAL A 22 -2.82 -8.76 -27.88
C VAL A 22 -3.84 -9.86 -28.11
N ALA A 23 -3.43 -11.13 -28.18
CA ALA A 23 -4.35 -12.25 -28.32
C ALA A 23 -5.34 -12.35 -27.15
N ALA A 24 -4.88 -12.11 -25.91
CA ALA A 24 -5.74 -12.06 -24.74
C ALA A 24 -6.76 -10.91 -24.81
N CYS A 25 -6.33 -9.71 -25.20
CA CYS A 25 -7.21 -8.56 -25.38
C CYS A 25 -8.27 -8.81 -26.47
N LEU A 26 -7.89 -9.45 -27.57
CA LEU A 26 -8.81 -9.82 -28.65
C LEU A 26 -9.79 -10.93 -28.24
N GLY A 27 -9.46 -11.72 -27.22
CA GLY A 27 -10.31 -12.76 -26.65
C GLY A 27 -11.25 -12.28 -25.54
N LEU A 28 -11.22 -10.98 -25.17
CA LEU A 28 -12.09 -10.44 -24.14
C LEU A 28 -13.56 -10.41 -24.60
N PRO A 29 -14.52 -10.63 -23.70
CA PRO A 29 -15.94 -10.50 -24.00
C PRO A 29 -16.27 -9.06 -24.43
N ALA A 30 -17.26 -8.92 -25.31
CA ALA A 30 -17.75 -7.61 -25.72
C ALA A 30 -18.43 -6.85 -24.56
N PHE A 31 -18.38 -5.52 -24.60
CA PHE A 31 -19.06 -4.67 -23.64
C PHE A 31 -20.59 -4.77 -23.76
N GLY A 32 -21.29 -4.63 -22.63
CA GLY A 32 -22.76 -4.52 -22.59
C GLY A 32 -23.53 -5.84 -22.71
N GLY A 33 -22.86 -6.99 -22.66
CA GLY A 33 -23.53 -8.28 -22.58
C GLY A 33 -23.99 -8.63 -21.16
N ASP A 34 -25.00 -9.49 -21.05
CA ASP A 34 -25.58 -9.94 -19.77
C ASP A 34 -24.68 -10.89 -18.96
N ARG A 35 -23.59 -11.35 -19.57
CA ARG A 35 -22.68 -12.33 -18.98
C ARG A 35 -21.24 -11.87 -19.15
N HIS A 36 -20.50 -11.84 -18.04
CA HIS A 36 -19.07 -11.56 -18.08
C HIS A 36 -18.30 -12.67 -17.38
N PRO A 37 -17.63 -13.59 -18.10
CA PRO A 37 -17.08 -14.82 -17.54
C PRO A 37 -16.14 -14.60 -16.34
N TYR A 38 -15.40 -13.50 -16.31
CA TYR A 38 -14.52 -13.17 -15.17
C TYR A 38 -15.28 -12.47 -14.03
N GLY A 39 -16.29 -11.67 -14.37
CA GLY A 39 -17.08 -10.91 -13.38
C GLY A 39 -17.99 -11.86 -12.62
N ASP A 40 -18.68 -12.75 -13.34
CA ASP A 40 -19.57 -13.75 -12.77
C ASP A 40 -18.81 -14.65 -11.78
N ARG A 41 -17.63 -15.14 -12.18
CA ARG A 41 -16.77 -15.97 -11.29
C ARG A 41 -16.27 -15.20 -10.09
N ALA A 42 -15.88 -13.93 -10.27
CA ALA A 42 -15.41 -13.11 -9.16
C ALA A 42 -16.50 -12.84 -8.13
N VAL A 43 -17.73 -12.54 -8.58
CA VAL A 43 -18.91 -12.35 -7.72
C VAL A 43 -19.29 -13.66 -7.03
N GLU A 44 -19.33 -14.78 -7.77
CA GLU A 44 -19.64 -16.10 -7.22
C GLU A 44 -18.65 -16.49 -6.11
N ALA A 45 -17.34 -16.35 -6.36
CA ALA A 45 -16.30 -16.62 -5.38
C ALA A 45 -16.42 -15.68 -4.16
N SER A 46 -16.68 -14.39 -4.36
CA SER A 46 -16.89 -13.42 -3.28
C SER A 46 -18.03 -13.84 -2.35
N LEU A 47 -19.17 -14.26 -2.91
CA LEU A 47 -20.32 -14.72 -2.13
C LEU A 47 -20.05 -16.04 -1.42
N ALA A 48 -19.40 -17.00 -2.11
CA ALA A 48 -19.02 -18.29 -1.53
C ALA A 48 -18.05 -18.12 -0.34
N HIS A 49 -17.12 -17.17 -0.45
CA HIS A 49 -16.14 -16.86 0.59
C HIS A 49 -16.64 -15.81 1.61
N ARG A 50 -17.91 -15.42 1.48
CA ARG A 50 -18.63 -14.50 2.36
C ARG A 50 -18.01 -13.09 2.46
N THR A 51 -17.28 -12.66 1.43
CA THR A 51 -16.73 -11.31 1.33
C THR A 51 -17.76 -10.43 0.62
N ALA A 52 -18.27 -9.38 1.29
CA ALA A 52 -19.32 -8.53 0.70
C ALA A 52 -18.75 -7.54 -0.34
N ASN A 53 -17.53 -7.05 -0.12
CA ASN A 53 -16.81 -6.27 -1.10
C ASN A 53 -16.12 -7.20 -2.13
N THR A 54 -16.71 -7.33 -3.32
CA THR A 54 -16.17 -8.15 -4.40
C THR A 54 -14.77 -7.72 -4.85
N ILE A 55 -14.44 -6.43 -4.79
CA ILE A 55 -13.09 -5.95 -5.13
C ILE A 55 -12.08 -6.42 -4.09
N ALA A 56 -12.43 -6.39 -2.80
CA ALA A 56 -11.58 -6.95 -1.76
C ALA A 56 -11.41 -8.46 -1.91
N SER A 57 -12.45 -9.19 -2.31
CA SER A 57 -12.33 -10.62 -2.65
C SER A 57 -11.36 -10.82 -3.82
N VAL A 58 -11.46 -10.03 -4.88
CA VAL A 58 -10.51 -10.13 -5.99
C VAL A 58 -9.09 -9.87 -5.51
N ASN A 59 -8.85 -8.79 -4.78
CA ASN A 59 -7.50 -8.37 -4.41
C ASN A 59 -6.83 -9.25 -3.36
N PHE A 60 -7.59 -9.76 -2.38
CA PHE A 60 -7.02 -10.45 -1.21
C PHE A 60 -7.34 -11.95 -1.14
N ASP A 61 -8.16 -12.47 -2.06
CA ASP A 61 -8.53 -13.88 -2.09
C ASP A 61 -8.14 -14.50 -3.45
N GLN A 62 -8.74 -14.00 -4.53
CA GLN A 62 -8.57 -14.61 -5.87
C GLN A 62 -7.23 -14.23 -6.52
N ARG A 63 -6.78 -12.99 -6.31
CA ARG A 63 -5.57 -12.40 -6.87
C ARG A 63 -4.68 -11.82 -5.78
N ALA A 64 -4.66 -12.48 -4.61
CA ALA A 64 -3.82 -12.13 -3.47
C ALA A 64 -2.32 -12.02 -3.83
N PHE A 65 -1.88 -12.75 -4.85
CA PHE A 65 -0.51 -12.69 -5.35
C PHE A 65 -0.18 -11.38 -6.08
N ASP A 66 -1.15 -10.78 -6.77
CA ASP A 66 -0.95 -9.49 -7.44
C ASP A 66 -0.80 -8.37 -6.41
N THR A 67 -1.62 -8.39 -5.36
CA THR A 67 -1.50 -7.47 -4.23
C THR A 67 -0.17 -7.61 -3.48
N LEU A 68 0.38 -8.83 -3.37
CA LEU A 68 1.73 -9.03 -2.85
C LEU A 68 2.78 -8.35 -3.74
N GLY A 69 2.62 -8.43 -5.06
CA GLY A 69 3.46 -7.73 -6.03
C GLY A 69 3.39 -6.21 -5.87
N GLU A 70 2.19 -5.65 -5.76
CA GLU A 70 1.96 -4.22 -5.52
C GLU A 70 2.62 -3.75 -4.21
N LEU A 71 2.41 -4.49 -3.12
CA LEU A 71 3.03 -4.23 -1.83
C LEU A 71 4.56 -4.28 -1.93
N THR A 72 5.11 -5.26 -2.64
CA THR A 72 6.57 -5.37 -2.83
C THR A 72 7.13 -4.19 -3.64
N ILE A 73 6.40 -3.71 -4.66
CA ILE A 73 6.80 -2.54 -5.44
C ILE A 73 6.85 -1.29 -4.57
N LEU A 74 5.81 -1.06 -3.73
CA LEU A 74 5.78 0.09 -2.85
C LEU A 74 6.90 0.03 -1.80
N PHE A 75 7.05 -1.11 -1.12
CA PHE A 75 8.13 -1.34 -0.17
C PHE A 75 9.51 -1.11 -0.80
N ALA A 76 9.76 -1.66 -1.99
CA ALA A 76 11.03 -1.47 -2.71
C ALA A 76 11.25 -0.01 -3.12
N ALA A 77 10.21 0.71 -3.53
CA ALA A 77 10.29 2.13 -3.87
C ALA A 77 10.63 2.98 -2.64
N VAL A 78 9.99 2.73 -1.49
CA VAL A 78 10.28 3.44 -0.24
C VAL A 78 11.69 3.11 0.26
N LEU A 79 12.09 1.84 0.26
CA LEU A 79 13.45 1.45 0.60
C LEU A 79 14.48 2.12 -0.31
N GLY A 80 14.20 2.18 -1.62
CA GLY A 80 15.01 2.92 -2.58
C GLY A 80 15.12 4.40 -2.22
N CYS A 81 14.02 5.05 -1.87
CA CYS A 81 14.02 6.44 -1.41
C CYS A 81 14.82 6.62 -0.12
N VAL A 82 14.69 5.72 0.86
CA VAL A 82 15.47 5.75 2.11
C VAL A 82 16.97 5.64 1.83
N VAL A 83 17.36 4.79 0.88
CA VAL A 83 18.77 4.61 0.49
C VAL A 83 19.30 5.82 -0.30
N LEU A 84 18.51 6.34 -1.25
CA LEU A 84 18.91 7.46 -2.10
C LEU A 84 18.93 8.80 -1.38
N LEU A 85 18.00 9.02 -0.45
CA LEU A 85 17.85 10.25 0.34
C LEU A 85 18.56 10.15 1.71
N ARG A 86 19.43 9.15 1.89
CA ARG A 86 20.24 9.03 3.09
C ARG A 86 21.27 10.16 3.09
N GLN A 87 21.33 10.89 4.21
CA GLN A 87 22.28 11.98 4.40
C GLN A 87 23.71 11.58 3.98
N THR A 88 24.31 12.40 3.12
CA THR A 88 25.69 12.21 2.67
C THR A 88 26.68 12.88 3.64
N ARG A 89 27.99 12.63 3.46
CA ARG A 89 29.01 13.15 4.39
C ARG A 89 29.15 14.68 4.35
N ASP A 90 28.78 15.28 3.22
CA ASP A 90 28.97 16.70 2.94
C ASP A 90 27.68 17.51 3.21
N GLU A 91 26.63 16.84 3.67
CA GLU A 91 25.33 17.41 4.04
C GLU A 91 25.23 17.64 5.55
N HIS A 92 24.78 18.84 5.93
CA HIS A 92 24.58 19.20 7.34
C HIS A 92 23.09 19.26 7.67
N ARG A 93 22.74 18.70 8.83
CA ARG A 93 21.36 18.75 9.34
C ARG A 93 21.18 20.04 10.15
N ALA A 94 20.58 21.04 9.53
CA ALA A 94 20.14 22.25 10.20
C ALA A 94 18.86 21.97 10.98
N ARG A 95 18.70 22.61 12.15
CA ARG A 95 17.44 22.53 12.87
C ARG A 95 16.40 23.36 12.13
N PRO A 96 15.23 22.81 11.78
CA PRO A 96 14.20 23.56 11.10
C PRO A 96 13.72 24.72 11.97
N GLU A 97 13.66 25.90 11.35
CA GLU A 97 13.07 27.10 11.94
C GLU A 97 11.54 26.92 12.07
N PRO A 98 10.93 27.39 13.16
CA PRO A 98 9.49 27.36 13.31
C PRO A 98 8.81 28.14 12.18
N ALA A 99 7.85 27.51 11.50
CA ALA A 99 7.02 28.18 10.50
C ALA A 99 5.79 28.81 11.17
N ASP A 100 5.52 30.09 10.87
CA ASP A 100 4.31 30.76 11.33
C ASP A 100 3.10 30.32 10.48
N VAL A 101 2.28 29.43 11.05
CA VAL A 101 1.03 28.99 10.41
C VAL A 101 -0.15 29.85 10.86
N ALA A 102 -0.91 30.36 9.89
CA ALA A 102 -2.10 31.17 10.16
C ALA A 102 -3.07 30.44 11.12
N PRO A 103 -3.59 31.09 12.18
CA PRO A 103 -4.44 30.44 13.18
C PRO A 103 -5.65 29.68 12.63
N PRO A 104 -6.35 30.14 11.56
CA PRO A 104 -7.45 29.37 10.96
C PRO A 104 -6.98 28.05 10.35
N VAL A 105 -5.83 28.02 9.66
CA VAL A 105 -5.25 26.82 9.05
C VAL A 105 -4.87 25.81 10.14
N ARG A 106 -4.22 26.29 11.20
CA ARG A 106 -3.88 25.46 12.36
C ARG A 106 -5.09 24.80 12.99
N ARG A 107 -6.16 25.57 13.24
CA ARG A 107 -7.40 25.04 13.81
C ARG A 107 -8.04 23.99 12.89
N TYR A 108 -8.09 24.26 11.59
CA TYR A 108 -8.62 23.33 10.61
C TYR A 108 -7.86 22.00 10.62
N ALA A 109 -6.53 22.06 10.51
CA ALA A 109 -5.69 20.84 10.49
C ALA A 109 -5.84 20.01 11.78
N LEU A 110 -5.85 20.64 12.95
CA LEU A 110 -6.00 19.94 14.24
C LEU A 110 -7.39 19.33 14.44
N LEU A 111 -8.43 19.92 13.84
CA LEU A 111 -9.79 19.36 13.86
C LEU A 111 -9.95 18.21 12.86
N VAL A 112 -9.39 18.35 11.66
CA VAL A 112 -9.51 17.35 10.59
C VAL A 112 -8.66 16.12 10.86
N LEU A 113 -7.48 16.28 11.47
CA LEU A 113 -6.55 15.16 11.73
C LEU A 113 -7.20 13.96 12.41
N PRO A 114 -7.87 14.07 13.58
CA PRO A 114 -8.46 12.90 14.23
C PRO A 114 -9.60 12.29 13.40
N VAL A 115 -10.37 13.11 12.69
CA VAL A 115 -11.46 12.64 11.81
C VAL A 115 -10.91 11.87 10.63
N ALA A 116 -9.88 12.40 9.96
CA ALA A 116 -9.21 11.76 8.84
C ALA A 116 -8.52 10.46 9.28
N LEU A 117 -7.84 10.46 10.43
CA LEU A 117 -7.19 9.26 10.98
C LEU A 117 -8.22 8.15 11.26
N LEU A 118 -9.31 8.48 11.97
CA LEU A 118 -10.39 7.52 12.23
C LEU A 118 -11.04 7.03 10.95
N THR A 119 -11.21 7.90 9.95
CA THR A 119 -11.75 7.53 8.64
C THR A 119 -10.82 6.54 7.92
N GLY A 120 -9.50 6.77 7.92
CA GLY A 120 -8.53 5.84 7.35
C GLY A 120 -8.59 4.47 8.03
N LEU A 121 -8.58 4.44 9.37
CA LEU A 121 -8.69 3.20 10.14
C LEU A 121 -10.03 2.49 9.90
N TYR A 122 -11.13 3.22 9.78
CA TYR A 122 -12.45 2.69 9.46
C TYR A 122 -12.46 2.00 8.09
N VAL A 123 -11.88 2.66 7.06
CA VAL A 123 -11.78 2.14 5.70
C VAL A 123 -10.94 0.85 5.65
N VAL A 124 -9.85 0.78 6.43
CA VAL A 124 -9.07 -0.47 6.56
C VAL A 124 -9.91 -1.54 7.27
N ALA A 125 -10.52 -1.24 8.42
CA ALA A 125 -11.26 -2.24 9.21
C ALA A 125 -12.49 -2.82 8.50
N HIS A 126 -13.08 -2.09 7.56
CA HIS A 126 -14.29 -2.47 6.82
C HIS A 126 -14.00 -2.82 5.35
N GLY A 127 -12.74 -3.10 4.98
CA GLY A 127 -12.34 -3.35 3.59
C GLY A 127 -13.09 -4.52 2.93
N GLN A 128 -13.40 -5.57 3.70
CA GLN A 128 -14.18 -6.73 3.26
C GLN A 128 -15.69 -6.45 3.13
N LEU A 129 -16.18 -5.33 3.65
CA LEU A 129 -17.61 -4.98 3.72
C LEU A 129 -18.00 -3.84 2.78
N SER A 130 -17.13 -2.85 2.64
CA SER A 130 -17.45 -1.57 2.00
C SER A 130 -16.37 -1.18 0.98
N PRO A 131 -16.68 -0.29 0.01
CA PRO A 131 -15.70 0.23 -0.91
C PRO A 131 -14.50 0.88 -0.19
N GLY A 132 -13.29 0.59 -0.66
CA GLY A 132 -12.05 1.00 -0.02
C GLY A 132 -11.14 -0.20 0.20
N GLY A 133 -10.47 -0.24 1.36
CA GLY A 133 -9.53 -1.28 1.73
C GLY A 133 -8.26 -0.74 2.37
N GLY A 134 -7.26 -1.61 2.49
CA GLY A 134 -5.98 -1.35 3.12
C GLY A 134 -5.27 -0.17 2.47
N PHE A 135 -5.16 -0.17 1.14
CA PHE A 135 -4.41 0.85 0.42
C PHE A 135 -4.97 2.25 0.63
N GLN A 136 -6.26 2.45 0.33
CA GLN A 136 -6.90 3.76 0.45
C GLN A 136 -6.95 4.23 1.92
N GLY A 137 -7.28 3.32 2.84
CA GLY A 137 -7.32 3.64 4.27
C GLY A 137 -5.94 3.99 4.83
N GLY A 138 -4.89 3.29 4.38
CA GLY A 138 -3.50 3.55 4.74
C GLY A 138 -3.01 4.91 4.25
N VAL A 139 -3.30 5.28 2.99
CA VAL A 139 -2.98 6.63 2.45
C VAL A 139 -3.69 7.72 3.26
N VAL A 140 -4.97 7.54 3.57
CA VAL A 140 -5.74 8.50 4.38
C VAL A 140 -5.14 8.64 5.78
N ALA A 141 -4.78 7.53 6.44
CA ALA A 141 -4.16 7.54 7.76
C ALA A 141 -2.79 8.24 7.76
N ALA A 142 -1.94 7.95 6.77
CA ALA A 142 -0.64 8.61 6.61
C ALA A 142 -0.78 10.12 6.35
N THR A 143 -1.73 10.50 5.50
CA THR A 143 -2.03 11.91 5.19
C THR A 143 -2.55 12.64 6.42
N ALA A 144 -3.41 12.01 7.22
CA ALA A 144 -3.93 12.58 8.45
C ALA A 144 -2.80 12.98 9.41
N LEU A 145 -1.77 12.13 9.58
CA LEU A 145 -0.59 12.46 10.38
C LEU A 145 0.18 13.66 9.80
N HIS A 146 0.33 13.71 8.47
CA HIS A 146 1.04 14.79 7.79
C HIS A 146 0.30 16.13 7.76
N LEU A 147 -0.98 16.19 8.13
CA LEU A 147 -1.68 17.47 8.35
C LEU A 147 -1.00 18.31 9.44
N LEU A 148 -0.24 17.71 10.37
CA LEU A 148 0.55 18.46 11.35
C LEU A 148 1.64 19.32 10.72
N TYR A 149 2.21 18.89 9.58
CA TYR A 149 3.17 19.71 8.84
C TYR A 149 2.52 20.99 8.33
N LEU A 150 1.30 20.90 7.79
CA LEU A 150 0.56 22.05 7.25
C LEU A 150 -0.06 22.92 8.34
N GLY A 151 -0.48 22.31 9.44
CA GLY A 151 -1.27 22.93 10.48
C GLY A 151 -0.49 23.45 11.69
N ALA A 152 0.66 22.86 11.98
CA ALA A 152 1.48 23.24 13.12
C ALA A 152 2.85 23.67 12.62
N ASP A 153 3.83 22.79 12.73
CA ASP A 153 5.18 23.00 12.23
C ASP A 153 5.84 21.64 12.00
N TYR A 154 6.99 21.65 11.34
CA TYR A 154 7.76 20.43 11.12
C TYR A 154 8.11 19.70 12.42
N ARG A 155 8.43 20.46 13.48
CA ARG A 155 8.79 19.92 14.80
C ARG A 155 7.65 19.19 15.49
N ALA A 156 6.40 19.61 15.30
CA ALA A 156 5.24 18.91 15.81
C ALA A 156 5.04 17.58 15.07
N LEU A 157 5.26 17.57 13.75
CA LEU A 157 5.21 16.33 12.96
C LEU A 157 6.32 15.36 13.37
N GLU A 158 7.57 15.83 13.50
CA GLU A 158 8.70 14.99 13.88
C GLU A 158 8.48 14.28 15.22
N ARG A 159 7.88 14.97 16.20
CA ARG A 159 7.55 14.40 17.52
C ARG A 159 6.55 13.24 17.45
N VAL A 160 5.58 13.29 16.55
CA VAL A 160 4.59 12.21 16.39
C VAL A 160 5.01 11.16 15.37
N ARG A 161 6.07 11.43 14.61
CA ARG A 161 6.57 10.61 13.51
C ARG A 161 8.00 10.10 13.79
N PRO A 162 8.22 9.24 14.81
CA PRO A 162 9.50 8.57 14.97
C PRO A 162 9.73 7.60 13.80
N VAL A 163 10.42 8.08 12.76
CA VAL A 163 10.53 7.43 11.44
C VAL A 163 10.95 5.95 11.55
N GLY A 164 11.91 5.63 12.42
CA GLY A 164 12.35 4.24 12.62
C GLY A 164 11.24 3.27 13.06
N ARG A 165 10.20 3.74 13.77
CA ARG A 165 9.04 2.89 14.10
C ARG A 165 8.18 2.60 12.88
N TYR A 166 8.06 3.55 11.97
CA TYR A 166 7.32 3.36 10.71
C TYR A 166 8.12 2.49 9.74
N GLU A 167 9.45 2.61 9.68
CA GLU A 167 10.30 1.67 8.90
C GLU A 167 10.17 0.22 9.40
N VAL A 168 10.19 0.02 10.72
CA VAL A 168 9.93 -1.31 11.30
C VAL A 168 8.50 -1.77 11.01
N GLY A 169 7.52 -0.87 11.15
CA GLY A 169 6.12 -1.17 10.88
C GLY A 169 5.85 -1.58 9.42
N ASP A 170 6.51 -0.91 8.48
CA ASP A 170 6.51 -1.23 7.05
C ASP A 170 7.00 -2.66 6.81
N GLY A 171 8.19 -2.99 7.31
CA GLY A 171 8.75 -4.34 7.21
C GLY A 171 7.91 -5.42 7.93
N VAL A 172 7.33 -5.11 9.09
CA VAL A 172 6.45 -6.03 9.83
C VAL A 172 5.17 -6.31 9.04
N ALA A 173 4.59 -5.31 8.39
CA ALA A 173 3.38 -5.45 7.60
C ALA A 173 3.60 -6.34 6.37
N VAL A 174 4.70 -6.15 5.64
CA VAL A 174 5.13 -7.03 4.54
C VAL A 174 5.32 -8.46 5.05
N CYS A 175 6.04 -8.62 6.17
CA CYS A 175 6.25 -9.93 6.78
C CYS A 175 4.93 -10.59 7.17
N ALA A 176 3.96 -9.85 7.72
CA ALA A 176 2.66 -10.37 8.11
C ALA A 176 1.89 -10.93 6.89
N TYR A 177 1.94 -10.23 5.75
CA TYR A 177 1.34 -10.69 4.50
C TYR A 177 1.99 -12.01 4.03
N LEU A 178 3.32 -12.08 4.01
CA LEU A 178 4.07 -13.27 3.61
C LEU A 178 3.84 -14.45 4.55
N VAL A 179 3.87 -14.22 5.87
CA VAL A 179 3.62 -15.24 6.89
C VAL A 179 2.21 -15.81 6.76
N THR A 180 1.22 -14.97 6.45
CA THR A 180 -0.15 -15.45 6.18
C THR A 180 -0.17 -16.40 4.98
N GLY A 181 0.56 -16.09 3.90
CA GLY A 181 0.66 -16.98 2.74
C GLY A 181 1.42 -18.28 3.05
N VAL A 182 2.53 -18.21 3.80
CA VAL A 182 3.31 -19.39 4.21
C VAL A 182 2.52 -20.28 5.18
N ALA A 183 1.72 -19.69 6.07
CA ALA A 183 0.86 -20.45 6.97
C ALA A 183 -0.15 -21.31 6.20
N ALA A 184 -0.69 -20.82 5.08
CA ALA A 184 -1.57 -21.61 4.21
C ALA A 184 -0.85 -22.83 3.62
N LEU A 185 0.41 -22.66 3.18
CA LEU A 185 1.27 -23.76 2.71
C LEU A 185 1.53 -24.80 3.80
N LEU A 186 1.85 -24.36 5.01
CA LEU A 186 2.08 -25.25 6.16
C LEU A 186 0.80 -26.03 6.54
N GLY A 187 -0.38 -25.44 6.29
CA GLY A 187 -1.68 -26.09 6.42
C GLY A 187 -2.05 -27.03 5.27
N GLY A 188 -1.18 -27.21 4.26
CA GLY A 188 -1.43 -28.07 3.09
C GLY A 188 -2.26 -27.42 1.99
N ALA A 189 -2.55 -26.12 2.07
CA ALA A 189 -3.23 -25.37 1.03
C ALA A 189 -2.22 -24.66 0.09
N ALA A 190 -2.70 -24.05 -0.99
CA ALA A 190 -1.86 -23.21 -1.84
C ALA A 190 -1.44 -21.92 -1.11
N PHE A 191 -0.32 -21.32 -1.53
CA PHE A 191 0.15 -20.03 -1.00
C PHE A 191 -0.94 -18.96 -1.15
N LEU A 192 -1.22 -18.23 -0.06
CA LEU A 192 -2.29 -17.22 0.04
C LEU A 192 -3.71 -17.75 -0.19
N ALA A 193 -3.93 -19.07 -0.17
CA ALA A 193 -5.29 -19.60 -0.22
C ALA A 193 -6.08 -19.15 1.02
N ASN A 194 -7.32 -18.71 0.81
CA ASN A 194 -8.23 -18.27 1.88
C ASN A 194 -8.82 -19.48 2.63
N THR A 195 -7.97 -20.22 3.34
CA THR A 195 -8.35 -21.47 4.04
C THR A 195 -7.95 -21.47 5.51
N LEU A 196 -7.18 -20.48 5.97
CA LEU A 196 -6.65 -20.43 7.34
C LEU A 196 -7.71 -20.06 8.39
N LEU A 197 -8.66 -19.22 8.02
CA LEU A 197 -9.69 -18.70 8.92
C LEU A 197 -11.08 -19.05 8.38
N PRO A 198 -12.06 -19.30 9.27
CA PRO A 198 -13.43 -19.51 8.83
C PRO A 198 -13.98 -18.24 8.18
N HIS A 199 -14.81 -18.39 7.15
CA HIS A 199 -15.36 -17.27 6.38
C HIS A 199 -16.33 -16.36 7.17
N GLY A 200 -16.60 -16.66 8.44
CA GLY A 200 -17.48 -15.86 9.31
C GLY A 200 -18.93 -15.79 8.83
N THR A 201 -19.67 -14.79 9.30
CA THR A 201 -21.06 -14.56 8.85
C THR A 201 -21.04 -13.50 7.76
N PHE A 202 -21.76 -13.70 6.65
CA PHE A 202 -21.77 -12.72 5.57
C PHE A 202 -22.13 -11.32 6.09
N ASN A 203 -21.43 -10.30 5.58
CA ASN A 203 -21.63 -8.89 5.93
C ASN A 203 -21.36 -8.54 7.41
N THR A 204 -20.48 -9.28 8.09
CA THR A 204 -19.96 -8.93 9.43
C THR A 204 -18.45 -8.68 9.40
N LEU A 205 -17.89 -8.05 10.43
CA LEU A 205 -16.45 -7.79 10.51
C LEU A 205 -15.60 -9.07 10.45
N SER A 206 -16.13 -10.19 10.95
CA SER A 206 -15.48 -11.50 10.91
C SER A 206 -15.61 -12.25 9.58
N SER A 207 -16.24 -11.63 8.57
CA SER A 207 -16.47 -12.24 7.26
C SER A 207 -15.22 -12.23 6.37
N GLY A 208 -15.19 -13.10 5.36
CA GLY A 208 -14.15 -13.10 4.33
C GLY A 208 -12.87 -13.86 4.66
N GLY A 209 -12.81 -14.57 5.78
CA GLY A 209 -11.67 -15.45 6.12
C GLY A 209 -10.38 -14.65 6.35
N THR A 210 -9.35 -14.87 5.51
CA THR A 210 -8.06 -14.15 5.57
C THR A 210 -8.09 -12.77 4.93
N VAL A 211 -9.14 -12.41 4.18
CA VAL A 211 -9.26 -11.11 3.50
C VAL A 211 -9.05 -9.92 4.45
N PRO A 212 -9.70 -9.84 5.63
CA PRO A 212 -9.49 -8.71 6.56
C PRO A 212 -8.06 -8.63 7.08
N LEU A 213 -7.38 -9.77 7.26
CA LEU A 213 -6.01 -9.84 7.76
C LEU A 213 -5.01 -9.31 6.72
N LEU A 214 -5.12 -9.78 5.47
CA LEU A 214 -4.29 -9.31 4.36
C LEU A 214 -4.55 -7.84 4.06
N ASN A 215 -5.80 -7.40 4.12
CA ASN A 215 -6.20 -6.01 3.96
C ASN A 215 -5.63 -5.12 5.08
N ALA A 216 -5.62 -5.58 6.34
CA ALA A 216 -5.01 -4.86 7.45
C ALA A 216 -3.49 -4.78 7.32
N ALA A 217 -2.83 -5.85 6.86
CA ALA A 217 -1.39 -5.84 6.57
C ALA A 217 -1.06 -4.81 5.49
N VAL A 218 -1.79 -4.78 4.36
CA VAL A 218 -1.63 -3.73 3.35
C VAL A 218 -1.91 -2.34 3.92
N GLY A 219 -2.95 -2.16 4.74
CA GLY A 219 -3.24 -0.86 5.32
C GLY A 219 -2.14 -0.33 6.24
N MET A 220 -1.51 -1.22 7.02
CA MET A 220 -0.36 -0.88 7.85
C MET A 220 0.88 -0.58 7.01
N GLU A 221 1.16 -1.41 6.00
CA GLU A 221 2.27 -1.21 5.06
C GLU A 221 2.16 0.14 4.37
N VAL A 222 1.05 0.42 3.69
CA VAL A 222 0.84 1.67 2.96
C VAL A 222 0.90 2.88 3.89
N ALA A 223 0.31 2.79 5.09
CA ALA A 223 0.38 3.88 6.05
C ALA A 223 1.84 4.18 6.46
N CYS A 224 2.62 3.14 6.79
CA CYS A 224 4.02 3.28 7.17
C CYS A 224 4.88 3.75 5.99
N ALA A 225 4.75 3.12 4.83
CA ALA A 225 5.47 3.42 3.61
C ALA A 225 5.30 4.90 3.20
N VAL A 226 4.06 5.40 3.16
CA VAL A 226 3.79 6.81 2.82
C VAL A 226 4.35 7.74 3.89
N VAL A 227 4.27 7.37 5.17
CA VAL A 227 4.85 8.17 6.26
C VAL A 227 6.37 8.28 6.13
N VAL A 228 7.06 7.17 5.85
CA VAL A 228 8.52 7.14 5.65
C VAL A 228 8.90 7.92 4.41
N LEU A 229 8.20 7.71 3.29
CA LEU A 229 8.46 8.40 2.03
C LEU A 229 8.40 9.91 2.20
N LEU A 230 7.29 10.43 2.74
CA LEU A 230 7.12 11.86 2.97
C LEU A 230 8.12 12.39 4.00
N ALA A 231 8.47 11.60 5.02
CA ALA A 231 9.52 11.98 5.97
C ALA A 231 10.86 12.20 5.30
N ARG A 232 11.30 11.28 4.43
CA ARG A 232 12.59 11.38 3.75
C ARG A 232 12.64 12.56 2.78
N PHE A 233 11.56 12.81 2.05
CA PHE A 233 11.48 13.99 1.18
C PHE A 233 11.48 15.31 1.98
N LEU A 234 10.76 15.37 3.10
CA LEU A 234 10.72 16.58 3.92
C LEU A 234 12.04 16.82 4.68
N ASP A 235 12.68 15.77 5.21
CA ASP A 235 14.01 15.87 5.84
C ASP A 235 15.01 16.48 4.85
N GLN A 236 15.03 15.99 3.60
CA GLN A 236 15.90 16.52 2.55
C GLN A 236 15.54 17.96 2.13
N ALA A 237 14.25 18.29 2.03
CA ALA A 237 13.81 19.60 1.57
C ALA A 237 13.90 20.71 2.64
N VAL A 238 13.84 20.36 3.93
CA VAL A 238 13.68 21.32 5.03
C VAL A 238 14.87 21.34 5.99
N GLU A 239 15.56 20.21 6.17
CA GLU A 239 16.61 20.11 7.19
C GLU A 239 18.02 19.95 6.65
N ILE A 240 18.19 19.57 5.38
CA ILE A 240 19.51 19.28 4.81
C ILE A 240 19.97 20.46 3.95
N GLU A 241 21.09 21.05 4.35
CA GLU A 241 21.80 22.08 3.60
C GLU A 241 23.10 21.51 3.02
N GLU A 242 23.39 21.77 1.75
CA GLU A 242 24.69 21.49 1.14
C GLU A 242 25.74 22.47 1.70
N GLU A 243 26.96 22.00 1.98
CA GLU A 243 28.08 22.90 2.24
C GLU A 243 28.22 23.90 1.08
N SER A 244 27.85 25.16 1.32
CA SER A 244 28.15 26.24 0.40
C SER A 244 29.66 26.39 0.35
N GLY A 245 30.29 25.81 -0.68
CA GLY A 245 31.73 25.90 -0.89
C GLY A 245 32.17 27.37 -0.88
N THR A 246 32.93 27.74 0.14
CA THR A 246 33.81 28.92 0.15
C THR A 246 35.12 28.59 -0.53
#